data_AF-A0A8G1EGZ9-F1
#
_entry.id   AF-A0A8G1EGZ9-F1
#
_cell.length_a   1.000
_cell.length_b   1.000
_cell.length_c   1.000
_cell.angle_alpha   90.00
_cell.angle_beta   90.00
_cell.angle_gamma   90.00
#
_symmetry.space_group_name_H-M   'P 1'
#
loop_
_entity.id
_entity.type
_entity.pdbx_description
1 polymer ?
#
loop_
_entity_poly.entity_id
_entity_poly.type
_entity_poly.pdbx_seq_one_letter_code
_entity_poly.pdbx_strand_id
1 'polypeptide(L)'
;MREQDEAVSSVVGLMLVLAIIATVLAIYSATYLPGLKQQSEIVHTHEVQDAFARFGGEIEHAVAQKSWCRLSESFALGGGDVLLSPGKSSGTLLVSEGEPLLAEVFFNEIEGAASNASLVSIAYQPSFTTWEPQGYTWQYGYINVTKGEKETPLHDYTMDEVKAPPFARSFVEIRDESPQGSGACTNLTVTLVKMHPGDKATVTGNGMANLCLVSTVPEPEKKETDYLEVRVNKDIALPEFASAVNQSVVTACTALADYPNVQYDSGALRFSAPVTVTVRTVDIEVNAR
;
A
#
# COMPACT_ATOMS: atom_id res chain seq x y z
N MET A 1 34.29 -71.64 -11.56
CA MET A 1 34.38 -71.04 -10.22
C MET A 1 34.95 -69.61 -10.20
N ARG A 2 35.67 -69.15 -11.23
CA ARG A 2 36.29 -67.81 -11.24
C ARG A 2 35.36 -66.66 -11.69
N GLU A 3 34.37 -66.92 -12.53
CA GLU A 3 33.47 -65.87 -13.06
C GLU A 3 32.41 -65.38 -12.06
N GLN A 4 32.06 -66.19 -11.05
CA GLN A 4 31.09 -65.77 -10.02
C GLN A 4 31.70 -64.77 -9.03
N ASP A 5 32.99 -64.89 -8.70
CA ASP A 5 33.68 -63.96 -7.79
C ASP A 5 33.95 -62.60 -8.43
N GLU A 6 34.19 -62.54 -9.75
CA GLU A 6 34.37 -61.28 -10.48
C GLU A 6 33.08 -60.46 -10.55
N ALA A 7 31.94 -61.11 -10.80
CA ALA A 7 30.63 -60.48 -10.80
C ALA A 7 30.26 -59.94 -9.40
N VAL A 8 30.54 -60.70 -8.34
CA VAL A 8 30.29 -60.28 -6.95
C VAL A 8 31.19 -59.11 -6.54
N SER A 9 32.47 -59.13 -6.92
CA SER A 9 33.41 -58.02 -6.66
C SER A 9 33.00 -56.72 -7.34
N SER A 10 32.53 -56.78 -8.59
CA SER A 10 32.03 -55.60 -9.32
C SER A 10 30.79 -55.00 -8.65
N VAL A 11 29.84 -55.84 -8.20
CA VAL A 11 28.64 -55.39 -7.50
C VAL A 11 28.98 -54.78 -6.14
N VAL A 12 29.88 -55.39 -5.38
CA VAL A 12 30.35 -54.86 -4.08
C VAL A 12 31.06 -53.53 -4.27
N GLY A 13 31.91 -53.39 -5.29
CA GLY A 13 32.57 -52.13 -5.65
C GLY A 13 31.56 -51.01 -5.97
N LEU A 14 30.54 -51.32 -6.78
CA LEU A 14 29.48 -50.36 -7.12
C LEU A 14 28.67 -49.93 -5.89
N MET A 15 28.33 -50.87 -5.01
CA MET A 15 27.62 -50.60 -3.76
C MET A 15 28.43 -49.69 -2.84
N LEU A 16 29.75 -49.89 -2.77
CA LEU A 16 30.65 -49.08 -1.95
C LEU A 16 30.77 -47.66 -2.49
N VAL A 17 30.85 -47.49 -3.82
CA VAL A 17 30.82 -46.17 -4.48
C VAL A 17 29.48 -45.47 -4.22
N LEU A 18 28.35 -46.18 -4.36
CA LEU A 18 27.03 -45.63 -4.07
C LEU A 18 26.90 -45.19 -2.60
N ALA A 19 27.43 -45.99 -1.67
CA ALA A 19 27.44 -45.66 -0.24
C ALA A 19 28.26 -44.39 0.04
N ILE A 20 29.41 -44.22 -0.60
CA ILE A 20 30.22 -42.99 -0.48
C ILE A 20 29.44 -41.79 -1.02
N ILE A 21 28.83 -41.89 -2.21
CA ILE A 21 28.03 -40.82 -2.81
C ILE A 21 26.86 -40.45 -1.90
N ALA A 22 26.12 -41.45 -1.38
CA ALA A 22 25.01 -41.23 -0.46
C ALA A 22 25.47 -40.55 0.84
N THR A 23 26.63 -40.91 1.36
CA THR A 23 27.20 -40.29 2.57
C THR A 23 27.58 -38.83 2.33
N VAL A 24 28.20 -38.53 1.18
CA VAL A 24 28.54 -37.15 0.79
C VAL A 24 27.28 -36.30 0.60
N LEU A 25 26.25 -36.82 -0.08
CA LEU A 25 24.97 -36.14 -0.23
C LEU A 25 24.28 -35.92 1.12
N ALA A 26 24.32 -36.90 2.03
CA ALA A 26 23.76 -36.76 3.36
C ALA A 26 24.45 -35.66 4.18
N ILE A 27 25.79 -35.60 4.14
CA ILE A 27 26.55 -34.51 4.79
C ILE A 27 26.16 -33.17 4.16
N TYR A 28 26.14 -33.08 2.83
CA TYR A 28 25.76 -31.86 2.12
C TYR A 28 24.36 -31.34 2.50
N SER A 29 23.37 -32.23 2.50
CA SER A 29 21.99 -31.90 2.87
C SER A 29 21.83 -31.55 4.35
N ALA A 30 22.65 -32.11 5.24
CA ALA A 30 22.54 -31.87 6.67
C ALA A 30 23.26 -30.60 7.13
N THR A 31 24.43 -30.28 6.56
CA THR A 31 25.27 -29.18 7.09
C THR A 31 25.23 -27.92 6.25
N TYR A 32 25.21 -28.03 4.92
CA TYR A 32 25.33 -26.86 4.04
C TYR A 32 23.97 -26.33 3.57
N LEU A 33 23.05 -27.24 3.27
CA LEU A 33 21.75 -26.90 2.71
C LEU A 33 20.90 -25.99 3.64
N PRO A 34 20.87 -26.18 4.98
CA PRO A 34 20.17 -25.26 5.87
C PRO A 34 20.74 -23.84 5.83
N GLY A 35 22.07 -23.68 5.86
CA GLY A 35 22.71 -22.37 5.84
C GLY A 35 22.45 -21.60 4.54
N LEU A 36 22.52 -22.29 3.39
CA LEU A 36 22.21 -21.68 2.09
C LEU A 36 20.75 -21.23 1.99
N LYS A 37 19.82 -21.99 2.58
CA LYS A 37 18.40 -21.61 2.64
C LYS A 37 18.17 -20.36 3.46
N GLN A 38 18.76 -20.30 4.65
CA GLN A 38 18.65 -19.14 5.52
C GLN A 38 19.22 -17.89 4.83
N GLN A 39 20.37 -18.00 4.18
CA GLN A 39 20.95 -16.89 3.44
C GLN A 39 20.04 -16.42 2.29
N SER A 40 19.47 -17.36 1.52
CA SER A 40 18.53 -17.02 0.45
C SER A 40 17.26 -16.34 0.99
N GLU A 41 16.76 -16.74 2.16
CA GLU A 41 15.60 -16.08 2.77
C GLU A 41 15.91 -14.71 3.38
N ILE A 42 17.12 -14.50 3.89
CA ILE A 42 17.55 -13.17 4.33
C ILE A 42 17.56 -12.21 3.14
N VAL A 43 18.14 -12.64 2.01
CA VAL A 43 18.14 -11.83 0.78
C VAL A 43 16.71 -11.56 0.31
N HIS A 44 15.86 -12.58 0.27
CA HIS A 44 14.44 -12.46 -0.06
C HIS A 44 13.71 -11.44 0.81
N THR A 45 13.94 -11.47 2.13
CA THR A 45 13.30 -10.55 3.09
C THR A 45 13.67 -9.10 2.78
N HIS A 46 14.95 -8.84 2.46
CA HIS A 46 15.39 -7.51 2.03
C HIS A 46 14.80 -7.09 0.68
N GLU A 47 14.68 -8.01 -0.29
CA GLU A 47 14.06 -7.72 -1.59
C GLU A 47 12.58 -7.33 -1.44
N VAL A 48 11.84 -8.04 -0.57
CA VAL A 48 10.44 -7.71 -0.25
C VAL A 48 10.36 -6.33 0.42
N GLN A 49 11.23 -6.05 1.39
CA GLN A 49 11.30 -4.74 2.05
C GLN A 49 11.52 -3.61 1.05
N ASP A 50 12.50 -3.75 0.16
CA ASP A 50 12.85 -2.74 -0.83
C ASP A 50 11.72 -2.55 -1.84
N ALA A 51 11.02 -3.62 -2.22
CA ALA A 51 9.84 -3.54 -3.09
C ALA A 51 8.68 -2.79 -2.42
N PHE A 52 8.42 -3.04 -1.14
CA PHE A 52 7.42 -2.30 -0.37
C PHE A 52 7.79 -0.82 -0.23
N ALA A 53 9.06 -0.50 -0.01
CA ALA A 53 9.54 0.88 0.04
C ALA A 53 9.35 1.61 -1.30
N ARG A 54 9.71 0.97 -2.42
CA ARG A 54 9.49 1.52 -3.77
C ARG A 54 8.01 1.70 -4.05
N PHE A 55 7.19 0.68 -3.81
CA PHE A 55 5.75 0.74 -4.07
C PHE A 55 5.04 1.78 -3.17
N GLY A 56 5.48 1.93 -1.92
CA GLY A 56 5.01 2.99 -1.03
C GLY A 56 5.25 4.38 -1.63
N GLY A 57 6.46 4.63 -2.15
CA GLY A 57 6.78 5.88 -2.85
C GLY A 57 5.98 6.08 -4.14
N GLU A 58 5.69 5.01 -4.88
CA GLU A 58 4.83 5.05 -6.07
C GLU A 58 3.39 5.44 -5.72
N ILE A 59 2.85 4.93 -4.61
CA ILE A 59 1.52 5.32 -4.10
C ILE A 59 1.52 6.81 -3.75
N GLU A 60 2.52 7.28 -2.99
CA GLU A 60 2.63 8.68 -2.61
C GLU A 60 2.69 9.60 -3.84
N HIS A 61 3.49 9.21 -4.83
CA HIS A 61 3.58 9.94 -6.09
C HIS A 61 2.25 9.95 -6.85
N ALA A 62 1.54 8.83 -6.93
CA ALA A 62 0.24 8.75 -7.60
C ALA A 62 -0.82 9.64 -6.91
N VAL A 63 -0.87 9.60 -5.58
CA VAL A 63 -1.77 10.42 -4.75
C VAL A 63 -1.44 11.91 -4.86
N ALA A 64 -0.16 12.27 -4.93
CA ALA A 64 0.27 13.66 -5.11
C ALA A 64 0.02 14.20 -6.52
N GLN A 65 0.23 13.38 -7.56
CA GLN A 65 0.11 13.79 -8.96
C GLN A 65 -1.36 13.97 -9.40
N LYS A 66 -2.29 13.19 -8.83
CA LYS A 66 -3.75 13.27 -9.07
C LYS A 66 -4.14 13.16 -10.54
N SER A 67 -3.32 12.52 -11.37
CA SER A 67 -3.55 12.31 -12.79
C SER A 67 -3.60 10.82 -13.10
N TRP A 68 -3.99 10.49 -14.34
CA TRP A 68 -3.91 9.13 -14.82
C TRP A 68 -2.46 8.63 -14.75
N CYS A 69 -2.25 7.49 -14.10
CA CYS A 69 -0.96 6.81 -14.06
C CYS A 69 -1.18 5.30 -13.83
N ARG A 70 -0.20 4.51 -14.27
CA ARG A 70 -0.16 3.08 -14.02
C ARG A 70 1.24 2.70 -13.58
N LEU A 71 1.35 2.20 -12.36
CA LEU A 71 2.60 1.81 -11.72
C LEU A 71 2.52 0.34 -11.33
N SER A 72 3.66 -0.35 -11.35
CA SER A 72 3.69 -1.76 -10.98
C SER A 72 5.06 -2.18 -10.51
N GLU A 73 5.10 -2.86 -9.38
CA GLU A 73 6.31 -3.40 -8.78
C GLU A 73 6.18 -4.91 -8.65
N SER A 74 7.22 -5.62 -9.08
CA SER A 74 7.29 -7.08 -9.01
C SER A 74 8.24 -7.51 -7.91
N PHE A 75 7.85 -8.49 -7.10
CA PHE A 75 8.73 -9.11 -6.11
C PHE A 75 8.38 -10.58 -5.90
N ALA A 76 9.31 -11.35 -5.35
CA ALA A 76 9.07 -12.75 -5.05
C ALA A 76 8.18 -12.89 -3.80
N LEU A 77 7.23 -13.83 -3.81
CA LEU A 77 6.46 -14.22 -2.62
C LEU A 77 7.18 -15.26 -1.77
N GLY A 78 8.19 -15.93 -2.31
CA GLY A 78 8.96 -16.94 -1.61
C GLY A 78 10.41 -16.97 -2.07
N GLY A 79 11.30 -17.30 -1.15
CA GLY A 79 12.74 -17.47 -1.40
C GLY A 79 13.18 -18.92 -1.23
N GLY A 80 14.46 -19.10 -0.90
CA GLY A 80 15.03 -20.41 -0.60
C GLY A 80 15.29 -21.28 -1.84
N ASP A 81 15.42 -20.66 -3.03
CA ASP A 81 15.77 -21.38 -4.26
C ASP A 81 17.25 -21.77 -4.23
N VAL A 82 17.51 -22.96 -3.69
CA VAL A 82 18.85 -23.53 -3.55
C VAL A 82 18.90 -24.82 -4.36
N LEU A 83 20.00 -25.01 -5.10
CA LEU A 83 20.29 -26.24 -5.82
C LEU A 83 20.09 -27.46 -4.91
N LEU A 84 19.29 -28.43 -5.35
CA LEU A 84 18.96 -29.67 -4.66
C LEU A 84 18.05 -29.54 -3.40
N SER A 85 17.39 -28.40 -3.21
CA SER A 85 16.30 -28.26 -2.23
C SER A 85 14.93 -28.55 -2.83
N PRO A 86 14.11 -29.45 -2.27
CA PRO A 86 12.73 -29.66 -2.72
C PRO A 86 11.72 -28.63 -2.18
N GLY A 87 12.07 -27.89 -1.11
CA GLY A 87 11.15 -26.96 -0.45
C GLY A 87 11.56 -25.50 -0.64
N LYS A 88 10.60 -24.66 -1.05
CA LYS A 88 10.70 -23.20 -1.23
C LYS A 88 9.83 -22.48 -0.19
N SER A 89 10.20 -21.27 0.21
CA SER A 89 9.29 -20.43 1.02
C SER A 89 8.08 -20.00 0.20
N SER A 90 7.04 -19.55 0.90
CA SER A 90 5.85 -18.98 0.28
C SER A 90 5.27 -17.88 1.16
N GLY A 91 4.60 -16.93 0.52
CA GLY A 91 4.01 -15.78 1.16
C GLY A 91 2.64 -15.48 0.57
N THR A 92 1.88 -14.70 1.32
CA THR A 92 0.58 -14.17 0.92
C THR A 92 0.67 -12.66 0.92
N LEU A 93 0.27 -12.06 -0.20
CA LEU A 93 0.07 -10.65 -0.37
C LEU A 93 -1.43 -10.37 -0.34
N LEU A 94 -1.84 -9.45 0.53
CA LEU A 94 -3.21 -9.07 0.77
C LEU A 94 -3.34 -7.55 0.59
N VAL A 95 -4.30 -7.13 -0.22
CA VAL A 95 -4.72 -5.74 -0.37
C VAL A 95 -6.13 -5.66 0.19
N SER A 96 -6.32 -4.92 1.29
CA SER A 96 -7.61 -4.78 1.96
C SER A 96 -8.07 -3.34 1.91
N GLU A 97 -9.39 -3.12 1.89
CA GLU A 97 -9.94 -1.79 2.15
C GLU A 97 -9.48 -1.31 3.53
N GLY A 98 -9.03 -0.06 3.61
CA GLY A 98 -8.70 0.56 4.89
C GLY A 98 -9.96 0.80 5.71
N GLU A 99 -9.84 0.67 7.04
CA GLU A 99 -10.88 1.10 7.99
C GLU A 99 -11.19 2.61 7.86
N PRO A 100 -12.32 3.09 8.41
CA PRO A 100 -13.43 3.78 7.72
C PRO A 100 -13.05 4.96 6.80
N LEU A 101 -14.00 5.36 5.94
CA LEU A 101 -13.87 6.49 5.00
C LEU A 101 -13.17 7.70 5.65
N LEU A 102 -12.14 8.20 4.97
CA LEU A 102 -11.25 9.24 5.50
C LEU A 102 -11.94 10.60 5.50
N ALA A 103 -12.59 10.95 4.40
CA ALA A 103 -13.29 12.21 4.26
C ALA A 103 -14.51 12.06 3.35
N GLU A 104 -15.52 12.87 3.58
CA GLU A 104 -16.77 12.90 2.84
C GLU A 104 -17.14 14.34 2.51
N VAL A 105 -17.67 14.56 1.31
CA VAL A 105 -18.10 15.88 0.84
C VAL A 105 -19.62 15.94 0.74
N PHE A 106 -20.20 16.96 1.35
CA PHE A 106 -21.64 17.20 1.38
C PHE A 106 -21.97 18.54 0.72
N PHE A 107 -23.01 18.53 -0.11
CA PHE A 107 -23.54 19.71 -0.79
C PHE A 107 -24.83 20.24 -0.17
N ASN A 108 -25.37 19.52 0.82
CA ASN A 108 -26.58 19.87 1.51
C ASN A 108 -26.52 19.26 2.91
N GLU A 109 -27.26 19.83 3.86
CA GLU A 109 -27.34 19.35 5.24
C GLU A 109 -28.15 18.04 5.35
N ILE A 110 -28.99 17.73 4.36
CA ILE A 110 -29.99 16.65 4.40
C ILE A 110 -29.66 15.47 3.48
N GLU A 111 -28.94 15.70 2.37
CA GLU A 111 -28.57 14.64 1.42
C GLU A 111 -27.34 13.85 1.90
N GLY A 112 -27.20 12.61 1.42
CA GLY A 112 -26.01 11.79 1.70
C GLY A 112 -24.73 12.38 1.08
N ALA A 113 -23.58 11.82 1.47
CA ALA A 113 -22.27 12.24 0.95
C ALA A 113 -22.24 12.13 -0.59
N ALA A 114 -21.80 13.19 -1.25
CA ALA A 114 -21.70 13.25 -2.70
C ALA A 114 -20.47 12.50 -3.22
N SER A 115 -19.36 12.58 -2.50
CA SER A 115 -18.14 11.82 -2.78
C SER A 115 -17.36 11.55 -1.50
N ASN A 116 -16.52 10.53 -1.55
CA ASN A 116 -15.72 10.09 -0.42
C ASN A 116 -14.25 9.88 -0.80
N ALA A 117 -13.38 10.00 0.22
CA ALA A 117 -11.99 9.62 0.18
C ALA A 117 -11.81 8.36 1.03
N SER A 118 -11.02 7.41 0.52
CA SER A 118 -10.75 6.13 1.18
C SER A 118 -9.28 5.75 1.03
N LEU A 119 -8.82 4.91 1.94
CA LEU A 119 -7.47 4.37 1.97
C LEU A 119 -7.51 2.85 1.72
N VAL A 120 -6.37 2.30 1.31
CA VAL A 120 -6.13 0.86 1.21
C VAL A 120 -5.01 0.47 2.18
N SER A 121 -5.04 -0.76 2.67
CA SER A 121 -3.94 -1.38 3.42
C SER A 121 -3.36 -2.53 2.60
N ILE A 122 -2.03 -2.63 2.57
CA ILE A 122 -1.33 -3.69 1.84
C ILE A 122 -0.48 -4.46 2.83
N ALA A 123 -0.68 -5.76 2.94
CA ALA A 123 0.04 -6.63 3.86
C ALA A 123 0.68 -7.80 3.12
N TYR A 124 1.95 -8.07 3.41
CA TYR A 124 2.65 -9.28 3.05
C TYR A 124 2.90 -10.12 4.31
N GLN A 125 2.44 -11.36 4.28
CA GLN A 125 2.60 -12.32 5.36
C GLN A 125 3.29 -13.59 4.86
N PRO A 126 4.43 -14.01 5.44
CA PRO A 126 5.05 -15.28 5.11
C PRO A 126 4.17 -16.43 5.59
N SER A 127 3.86 -17.37 4.70
CA SER A 127 3.05 -18.57 5.00
C SER A 127 3.93 -19.78 5.34
N PHE A 128 5.10 -19.87 4.70
CA PHE A 128 6.11 -20.89 4.98
C PHE A 128 7.49 -20.26 4.81
N THR A 129 8.33 -20.35 5.83
CA THR A 129 9.67 -19.74 5.88
C THR A 129 10.65 -20.71 6.54
N THR A 130 11.90 -20.67 6.09
CA THR A 130 13.04 -21.38 6.68
C THR A 130 13.88 -20.48 7.60
N TRP A 131 13.47 -19.23 7.75
CA TRP A 131 14.04 -18.20 8.60
C TRP A 131 12.98 -17.63 9.56
N GLU A 132 13.15 -16.37 9.99
CA GLU A 132 12.18 -15.66 10.82
C GLU A 132 10.92 -15.29 10.01
N PRO A 133 9.71 -15.55 10.54
CA PRO A 133 8.45 -15.17 9.89
C PRO A 133 8.20 -13.66 10.03
N GLN A 134 8.87 -12.90 9.17
CA GLN A 134 8.75 -11.45 9.07
C GLN A 134 7.84 -11.06 7.90
N GLY A 135 6.81 -10.27 8.18
CA GLY A 135 5.91 -9.67 7.21
C GLY A 135 6.08 -8.15 7.14
N TYR A 136 5.36 -7.54 6.20
CA TYR A 136 5.38 -6.10 5.95
C TYR A 136 3.96 -5.59 5.70
N THR A 137 3.57 -4.51 6.36
CA THR A 137 2.28 -3.86 6.16
C THR A 137 2.51 -2.40 5.77
N TRP A 138 1.93 -1.96 4.67
CA TRP A 138 1.87 -0.56 4.29
C TRP A 138 0.49 0.01 4.63
N GLN A 139 0.48 1.10 5.39
CA GLN A 139 -0.74 1.83 5.74
C GLN A 139 -0.39 3.30 6.04
N TYR A 140 -1.28 4.23 5.66
CA TYR A 140 -1.16 5.69 5.90
C TYR A 140 0.19 6.32 5.48
N GLY A 141 0.89 5.73 4.50
CA GLY A 141 2.20 6.22 4.05
C GLY A 141 3.39 5.74 4.88
N TYR A 142 3.20 4.80 5.81
CA TYR A 142 4.28 4.15 6.52
C TYR A 142 4.31 2.65 6.28
N ILE A 143 5.49 2.05 6.50
CA ILE A 143 5.71 0.61 6.40
C ILE A 143 5.99 0.08 7.79
N ASN A 144 5.15 -0.85 8.24
CA ASN A 144 5.33 -1.63 9.46
C ASN A 144 5.95 -2.97 9.12
N VAL A 145 6.90 -3.41 9.93
CA VAL A 145 7.39 -4.77 9.98
C VAL A 145 6.52 -5.56 10.95
N THR A 146 5.96 -6.66 10.50
CA THR A 146 5.10 -7.53 11.30
C THR A 146 5.85 -8.82 11.67
N LYS A 147 5.80 -9.21 12.94
CA LYS A 147 6.35 -10.47 13.43
C LYS A 147 5.36 -11.13 14.37
N GLY A 148 4.50 -11.98 13.81
CA GLY A 148 3.34 -12.52 14.52
C GLY A 148 2.33 -11.41 14.82
N GLU A 149 2.01 -11.21 16.10
CA GLU A 149 1.06 -10.18 16.57
C GLU A 149 1.71 -8.80 16.82
N LYS A 150 3.03 -8.69 16.66
CA LYS A 150 3.75 -7.44 16.91
C LYS A 150 4.00 -6.72 15.60
N GLU A 151 3.66 -5.44 15.57
CA GLU A 151 4.01 -4.53 14.49
C GLU A 151 4.97 -3.47 15.01
N THR A 152 6.04 -3.22 14.25
CA THR A 152 7.00 -2.15 14.53
C THR A 152 7.23 -1.35 13.26
N PRO A 153 7.22 -0.02 13.31
CA PRO A 153 7.59 0.81 12.16
C PRO A 153 8.97 0.45 11.61
N LEU A 154 9.12 0.37 10.28
CA LEU A 154 10.38 0.03 9.62
C LEU A 154 11.44 1.14 9.76
N HIS A 155 10.99 2.39 9.82
CA HIS A 155 11.84 3.56 9.99
C HIS A 155 11.53 4.27 11.31
N ASP A 156 12.58 4.84 11.91
CA ASP A 156 12.43 5.78 13.01
C ASP A 156 11.77 7.05 12.44
N TYR A 157 10.45 7.13 12.56
CA TYR A 157 9.74 8.34 12.19
C TYR A 157 10.01 9.42 13.23
N THR A 158 10.38 10.61 12.76
CA THR A 158 10.42 11.76 13.66
C THR A 158 8.99 12.14 14.05
N MET A 159 8.80 12.65 15.27
CA MET A 159 7.47 13.07 15.74
C MET A 159 6.80 14.11 14.82
N ASP A 160 7.57 14.85 14.03
CA ASP A 160 7.04 15.84 13.09
C ASP A 160 6.50 15.19 11.80
N GLU A 161 7.10 14.08 11.33
CA GLU A 161 6.61 13.29 10.19
C GLU A 161 5.32 12.53 10.52
N VAL A 162 5.17 12.08 11.77
CA VAL A 162 3.95 11.39 12.25
C VAL A 162 2.80 12.38 12.50
N LYS A 163 3.10 13.59 12.99
CA LYS A 163 2.07 14.58 13.36
C LYS A 163 1.39 15.25 12.17
N ALA A 164 2.08 15.36 11.03
CA ALA A 164 1.54 15.98 9.83
C ALA A 164 2.13 15.38 8.55
N PRO A 165 1.88 14.09 8.27
CA PRO A 165 2.45 13.42 7.11
C PRO A 165 2.07 14.19 5.83
N PRO A 166 3.04 14.61 5.00
CA PRO A 166 2.78 15.32 3.75
C PRO A 166 1.79 14.56 2.86
N PHE A 167 1.88 13.22 2.88
CA PHE A 167 0.96 12.31 2.20
C PHE A 167 -0.51 12.51 2.59
N ALA A 168 -0.82 12.74 3.87
CA ALA A 168 -2.19 12.96 4.33
C ALA A 168 -2.83 14.20 3.68
N ARG A 169 -2.05 15.28 3.51
CA ARG A 169 -2.55 16.53 2.93
C ARG A 169 -2.93 16.39 1.46
N SER A 170 -2.42 15.37 0.77
CA SER A 170 -2.70 15.14 -0.65
C SER A 170 -4.07 14.51 -0.91
N PHE A 171 -4.74 13.93 0.10
CA PHE A 171 -6.04 13.25 -0.08
C PHE A 171 -7.20 14.19 -0.38
N VAL A 172 -7.17 15.39 0.19
CA VAL A 172 -8.22 16.39 0.01
C VAL A 172 -7.57 17.72 -0.33
N GLU A 173 -7.98 18.30 -1.45
CA GLU A 173 -7.52 19.61 -1.88
C GLU A 173 -8.70 20.44 -2.37
N ILE A 174 -8.80 21.66 -1.85
CA ILE A 174 -9.81 22.63 -2.24
C ILE A 174 -9.08 23.79 -2.91
N ARG A 175 -9.43 24.07 -4.17
CA ARG A 175 -8.86 25.18 -4.94
C ARG A 175 -9.95 26.15 -5.34
N ASP A 176 -9.61 27.43 -5.25
CA ASP A 176 -10.38 28.51 -5.85
C ASP A 176 -9.99 28.66 -7.33
N GLU A 177 -10.97 28.57 -8.20
CA GLU A 177 -10.84 28.79 -9.65
C GLU A 177 -11.67 29.99 -10.11
N SER A 178 -12.05 30.87 -9.17
CA SER A 178 -12.77 32.09 -9.47
C SER A 178 -11.92 33.02 -10.35
N PRO A 179 -12.53 33.78 -11.26
CA PRO A 179 -11.79 34.74 -12.09
C PRO A 179 -11.02 35.75 -11.23
N GLN A 180 -9.75 35.98 -11.56
CA GLN A 180 -8.93 36.94 -10.82
C GLN A 180 -9.60 38.32 -10.78
N GLY A 181 -9.79 38.86 -9.57
CA GLY A 181 -10.41 40.17 -9.36
C GLY A 181 -11.94 40.17 -9.30
N SER A 182 -12.60 39.00 -9.26
CA SER A 182 -14.06 38.90 -9.07
C SER A 182 -14.53 39.51 -7.73
N GLY A 183 -13.66 39.56 -6.73
CA GLY A 183 -14.01 39.98 -5.36
C GLY A 183 -14.97 39.03 -4.64
N ALA A 184 -15.31 37.90 -5.26
CA ALA A 184 -16.24 36.90 -4.77
C ALA A 184 -15.86 35.50 -5.23
N CYS A 185 -16.04 34.50 -4.37
CA CYS A 185 -15.86 33.10 -4.73
C CYS A 185 -17.04 32.64 -5.61
N THR A 186 -16.76 32.16 -6.82
CA THR A 186 -17.75 31.77 -7.83
C THR A 186 -17.54 30.37 -8.38
N ASN A 187 -16.27 29.91 -8.43
CA ASN A 187 -15.90 28.58 -8.89
C ASN A 187 -14.93 27.94 -7.89
N LEU A 188 -15.27 26.72 -7.45
CA LEU A 188 -14.43 25.92 -6.57
C LEU A 188 -14.17 24.56 -7.19
N THR A 189 -12.98 24.03 -6.99
CA THR A 189 -12.64 22.65 -7.32
C THR A 189 -12.27 21.91 -6.04
N VAL A 190 -13.01 20.86 -5.72
CA VAL A 190 -12.72 19.96 -4.60
C VAL A 190 -12.19 18.66 -5.18
N THR A 191 -10.91 18.37 -4.92
CA THR A 191 -10.26 17.13 -5.37
C THR A 191 -10.13 16.14 -4.22
N LEU A 192 -10.65 14.94 -4.42
CA LEU A 192 -10.65 13.83 -3.47
C LEU A 192 -9.88 12.65 -4.04
N VAL A 193 -9.15 11.93 -3.19
CA VAL A 193 -8.46 10.69 -3.57
C VAL A 193 -9.17 9.49 -2.94
N LYS A 194 -9.57 8.54 -3.78
CA LYS A 194 -10.27 7.33 -3.38
C LYS A 194 -9.43 6.10 -3.73
N MET A 195 -8.85 5.46 -2.73
CA MET A 195 -8.12 4.21 -2.90
C MET A 195 -9.02 3.01 -2.59
N HIS A 196 -9.01 2.00 -3.46
CA HIS A 196 -9.76 0.76 -3.26
C HIS A 196 -8.99 -0.45 -3.82
N PRO A 197 -9.19 -1.65 -3.25
CA PRO A 197 -8.65 -2.87 -3.82
C PRO A 197 -9.34 -3.16 -5.16
N GLY A 198 -8.56 -3.62 -6.13
CA GLY A 198 -9.09 -4.11 -7.40
C GLY A 198 -9.57 -5.56 -7.33
N ASP A 199 -9.95 -6.13 -8.48
CA ASP A 199 -10.52 -7.48 -8.60
C ASP A 199 -9.63 -8.58 -8.02
N LYS A 200 -8.31 -8.36 -8.00
CA LYS A 200 -7.33 -9.29 -7.44
C LYS A 200 -6.68 -8.65 -6.23
N ALA A 201 -7.30 -8.87 -5.08
CA ALA A 201 -6.88 -8.33 -3.80
C ALA A 201 -5.97 -9.28 -3.01
N THR A 202 -5.77 -10.52 -3.46
CA THR A 202 -4.96 -11.50 -2.73
C THR A 202 -4.19 -12.42 -3.67
N VAL A 203 -2.91 -12.62 -3.39
CA VAL A 203 -2.06 -13.58 -4.10
C VAL A 203 -1.24 -14.37 -3.08
N THR A 204 -1.29 -15.70 -3.16
CA THR A 204 -0.49 -16.60 -2.33
C THR A 204 0.34 -17.50 -3.23
N GLY A 205 1.61 -17.67 -2.89
CA GLY A 205 2.47 -18.58 -3.64
C GLY A 205 3.94 -18.47 -3.27
N ASN A 206 4.76 -19.12 -4.09
CA ASN A 206 6.22 -19.15 -4.00
C ASN A 206 6.89 -18.55 -5.26
N GLY A 207 6.11 -17.94 -6.15
CA GLY A 207 6.57 -17.32 -7.38
C GLY A 207 6.66 -15.80 -7.28
N MET A 208 6.75 -15.13 -8.42
CA MET A 208 6.68 -13.67 -8.50
C MET A 208 5.24 -13.20 -8.33
N ALA A 209 5.05 -12.16 -7.53
CA ALA A 209 3.83 -11.36 -7.48
C ALA A 209 4.11 -9.94 -7.98
N ASN A 210 3.08 -9.30 -8.50
CA ASN A 210 3.09 -7.94 -8.99
C ASN A 210 2.05 -7.13 -8.22
N LEU A 211 2.49 -6.09 -7.53
CA LEU A 211 1.61 -5.01 -7.09
C LEU A 211 1.41 -4.07 -8.27
N CYS A 212 0.16 -3.75 -8.60
CA CYS A 212 -0.17 -2.81 -9.66
C CYS A 212 -1.11 -1.75 -9.12
N LEU A 213 -0.75 -0.50 -9.34
CA LEU A 213 -1.54 0.67 -9.04
C LEU A 213 -2.03 1.29 -10.35
N VAL A 214 -3.32 1.56 -10.44
CA VAL A 214 -3.93 2.26 -11.56
C VAL A 214 -4.69 3.46 -11.02
N SER A 215 -4.24 4.67 -11.35
CA SER A 215 -4.94 5.91 -11.07
C SER A 215 -5.78 6.30 -12.28
N THR A 216 -7.06 6.56 -12.05
CA THR A 216 -8.00 7.07 -13.04
C THR A 216 -8.67 8.34 -12.51
N VAL A 217 -9.01 9.24 -13.42
CA VAL A 217 -9.69 10.49 -13.09
C VAL A 217 -11.00 10.48 -13.86
N PRO A 218 -12.12 10.08 -13.22
CA PRO A 218 -13.45 10.20 -13.80
C PRO A 218 -13.76 11.63 -14.24
N GLU A 219 -14.77 11.78 -15.09
CA GLU A 219 -15.27 13.11 -15.44
C GLU A 219 -15.73 13.84 -14.17
N PRO A 220 -15.30 15.09 -13.97
CA PRO A 220 -15.62 15.80 -12.74
C PRO A 220 -17.10 16.17 -12.69
N GLU A 221 -17.71 15.98 -11.53
CA GLU A 221 -19.10 16.35 -11.29
C GLU A 221 -19.17 17.84 -10.97
N LYS A 222 -20.06 18.57 -11.65
CA LYS A 222 -20.30 19.99 -11.39
C LYS A 222 -21.66 20.16 -10.73
N LYS A 223 -21.69 20.81 -9.57
CA LYS A 223 -22.91 21.10 -8.83
C LYS A 223 -22.92 22.57 -8.43
N GLU A 224 -24.03 23.25 -8.69
CA GLU A 224 -24.28 24.57 -8.12
C GLU A 224 -24.83 24.38 -6.71
N THR A 225 -24.24 25.07 -5.73
CA THR A 225 -24.62 24.94 -4.33
C THR A 225 -24.38 26.24 -3.58
N ASP A 226 -25.17 26.47 -2.54
CA ASP A 226 -24.96 27.49 -1.50
C ASP A 226 -24.32 26.91 -0.23
N TYR A 227 -24.09 25.59 -0.21
CA TYR A 227 -23.55 24.85 0.93
C TYR A 227 -22.47 23.84 0.50
N LEU A 228 -21.34 23.83 1.20
CA LEU A 228 -20.28 22.84 1.05
C LEU A 228 -19.71 22.47 2.41
N GLU A 229 -19.77 21.20 2.79
CA GLU A 229 -19.14 20.69 4.01
C GLU A 229 -18.22 19.52 3.66
N VAL A 230 -17.01 19.54 4.24
CA VAL A 230 -16.06 18.43 4.10
C VAL A 230 -15.85 17.84 5.49
N ARG A 231 -16.43 16.67 5.73
CA ARG A 231 -16.29 15.96 7.01
C ARG A 231 -15.11 15.02 6.93
N VAL A 232 -14.16 15.17 7.83
CA VAL A 232 -13.03 14.25 7.99
C VAL A 232 -13.33 13.33 9.15
N ASN A 233 -13.23 12.03 8.92
CA ASN A 233 -13.40 11.03 9.97
C ASN A 233 -12.18 11.02 10.88
N LYS A 234 -12.41 11.25 12.18
CA LYS A 234 -11.35 11.30 13.20
C LYS A 234 -11.17 9.97 13.92
N ASP A 235 -12.07 9.01 13.72
CA ASP A 235 -12.08 7.71 14.39
C ASP A 235 -11.25 6.65 13.63
N ILE A 236 -10.33 7.08 12.77
CA ILE A 236 -9.40 6.18 12.09
C ILE A 236 -8.28 5.72 13.04
N ALA A 237 -7.65 4.59 12.71
CA ALA A 237 -6.60 3.98 13.53
C ALA A 237 -5.39 4.90 13.80
N LEU A 238 -5.14 5.90 12.94
CA LEU A 238 -4.10 6.92 13.13
C LEU A 238 -4.72 8.34 13.23
N PRO A 239 -5.08 8.81 14.43
CA PRO A 239 -5.72 10.12 14.64
C PRO A 239 -4.89 11.30 14.11
N GLU A 240 -3.56 11.21 14.13
CA GLU A 240 -2.67 12.24 13.61
C GLU A 240 -2.84 12.41 12.09
N PHE A 241 -3.06 11.32 11.36
CA PHE A 241 -3.32 11.35 9.93
C PHE A 241 -4.63 12.09 9.62
N ALA A 242 -5.71 11.74 10.32
CA ALA A 242 -7.00 12.44 10.18
C ALA A 242 -6.88 13.92 10.57
N SER A 243 -6.13 14.23 11.62
CA SER A 243 -5.86 15.60 12.03
C SER A 243 -5.13 16.39 10.94
N ALA A 244 -4.16 15.78 10.26
CA ALA A 244 -3.42 16.42 9.16
C ALA A 244 -4.32 16.69 7.94
N VAL A 245 -5.19 15.75 7.57
CA VAL A 245 -6.21 15.94 6.51
C VAL A 245 -7.15 17.08 6.90
N ASN A 246 -7.70 17.02 8.12
CA ASN A 246 -8.62 18.03 8.63
C ASN A 246 -7.97 19.42 8.68
N GLN A 247 -6.70 19.51 9.08
CA GLN A 247 -5.97 20.79 9.08
C GLN A 247 -5.82 21.35 7.67
N SER A 248 -5.55 20.51 6.66
CA SER A 248 -5.50 20.93 5.26
C SER A 248 -6.83 21.52 4.79
N VAL A 249 -7.93 20.81 5.08
CA VAL A 249 -9.30 21.25 4.77
C VAL A 249 -9.63 22.58 5.46
N VAL A 250 -9.42 22.66 6.78
CA VAL A 250 -9.70 23.87 7.57
C VAL A 250 -8.89 25.07 7.05
N THR A 251 -7.62 24.86 6.71
CA THR A 251 -6.75 25.93 6.18
C THR A 251 -7.29 26.45 4.85
N ALA A 252 -7.68 25.55 3.94
CA ALA A 252 -8.24 25.93 2.65
C ALA A 252 -9.60 26.63 2.80
N CYS A 253 -10.50 26.11 3.63
CA CYS A 253 -11.80 26.73 3.90
C CYS A 253 -11.68 28.10 4.57
N THR A 254 -10.72 28.27 5.50
CA THR A 254 -10.47 29.56 6.15
C THR A 254 -9.95 30.59 5.17
N ALA A 255 -9.09 30.20 4.23
CA ALA A 255 -8.62 31.09 3.16
C ALA A 255 -9.78 31.53 2.24
N LEU A 256 -10.77 30.67 2.00
CA LEU A 256 -11.97 31.04 1.24
C LEU A 256 -12.89 31.98 2.02
N ALA A 257 -12.85 31.99 3.35
CA ALA A 257 -13.65 32.89 4.18
C ALA A 257 -13.19 34.37 4.08
N ASP A 258 -12.05 34.65 3.45
CA ASP A 258 -11.63 36.02 3.13
C ASP A 258 -12.56 36.68 2.08
N TYR A 259 -13.32 35.89 1.32
CA TYR A 259 -14.32 36.41 0.39
C TYR A 259 -15.58 36.89 1.12
N PRO A 260 -16.14 38.05 0.74
CA PRO A 260 -17.31 38.63 1.40
C PRO A 260 -18.60 37.81 1.23
N ASN A 261 -18.65 36.92 0.23
CA ASN A 261 -19.79 36.06 -0.05
C ASN A 261 -19.66 34.67 0.59
N VAL A 262 -18.63 34.42 1.40
CA VAL A 262 -18.35 33.12 2.02
C VAL A 262 -18.38 33.27 3.53
N GLN A 263 -19.15 32.40 4.19
CA GLN A 263 -19.15 32.25 5.64
C GLN A 263 -18.68 30.85 5.99
N TYR A 264 -17.61 30.76 6.79
CA TYR A 264 -17.09 29.50 7.29
C TYR A 264 -17.53 29.29 8.75
N ASP A 265 -18.22 28.17 9.01
CA ASP A 265 -18.64 27.78 10.36
C ASP A 265 -18.39 26.28 10.58
N SER A 266 -17.53 25.96 11.55
CA SER A 266 -17.32 24.60 12.06
C SER A 266 -17.07 23.49 11.02
N GLY A 267 -16.42 23.81 9.88
CA GLY A 267 -16.13 22.85 8.80
C GLY A 267 -17.06 22.93 7.59
N ALA A 268 -18.09 23.79 7.65
CA ALA A 268 -19.00 24.07 6.54
C ALA A 268 -18.76 25.47 5.97
N LEU A 269 -18.83 25.57 4.65
CA LEU A 269 -18.84 26.80 3.87
C LEU A 269 -20.27 27.09 3.42
N ARG A 270 -20.74 28.29 3.74
CA ARG A 270 -22.03 28.82 3.30
C ARG A 270 -21.80 30.01 2.39
N PHE A 271 -22.46 30.00 1.25
CA PHE A 271 -22.33 31.04 0.24
C PHE A 271 -23.58 31.89 0.19
N SER A 272 -23.43 33.23 0.15
CA SER A 272 -24.57 34.15 0.03
C SER A 272 -25.22 34.14 -1.36
N ALA A 273 -24.51 33.59 -2.36
CA ALA A 273 -25.00 33.31 -3.71
C ALA A 273 -24.50 31.92 -4.14
N PRO A 274 -25.25 31.19 -4.99
CA PRO A 274 -24.82 29.87 -5.47
C PRO A 274 -23.45 29.91 -6.15
N VAL A 275 -22.59 28.96 -5.80
CA VAL A 275 -21.23 28.77 -6.32
C VAL A 275 -21.20 27.48 -7.12
N THR A 276 -20.48 27.46 -8.24
CA THR A 276 -20.24 26.24 -9.00
C THR A 276 -19.10 25.46 -8.35
N VAL A 277 -19.40 24.31 -7.76
CA VAL A 277 -18.40 23.41 -7.19
C VAL A 277 -18.17 22.24 -8.14
N THR A 278 -16.92 22.05 -8.53
CA THR A 278 -16.44 20.94 -9.35
C THR A 278 -15.80 19.89 -8.44
N VAL A 279 -16.44 18.73 -8.29
CA VAL A 279 -15.84 17.59 -7.58
C VAL A 279 -15.03 16.77 -8.55
N ARG A 280 -13.75 16.63 -8.23
CA ARG A 280 -12.83 15.75 -8.94
C ARG A 280 -12.44 14.61 -8.02
N THR A 281 -12.93 13.41 -8.28
CA THR A 281 -12.45 12.21 -7.59
C THR A 281 -11.29 11.63 -8.39
N VAL A 282 -10.25 11.18 -7.71
CA VAL A 282 -9.14 10.41 -8.28
C VAL A 282 -9.26 8.99 -7.75
N ASP A 283 -9.65 8.07 -8.62
CA ASP A 283 -9.84 6.66 -8.28
C ASP A 283 -8.53 5.91 -8.46
N ILE A 284 -7.97 5.43 -7.36
CA ILE A 284 -6.74 4.64 -7.33
C ILE A 284 -7.10 3.19 -7.00
N GLU A 285 -6.98 2.33 -7.99
CA GLU A 285 -7.18 0.89 -7.87
C GLU A 285 -5.84 0.21 -7.57
N VAL A 286 -5.78 -0.58 -6.50
CA VAL A 286 -4.58 -1.36 -6.14
C VAL A 286 -4.86 -2.86 -6.27
N ASN A 287 -4.05 -3.53 -7.07
CA ASN A 287 -4.16 -4.97 -7.35
C ASN A 287 -2.89 -5.72 -6.92
N ALA A 288 -3.08 -6.94 -6.45
CA ALA A 288 -2.05 -7.97 -6.30
C ALA A 288 -2.25 -9.02 -7.41
N ARG A 289 -1.23 -9.28 -8.24
CA ARG A 289 -1.30 -10.25 -9.36
C ARG A 289 -0.17 -11.24 -9.38
#